data_AF-A0ABD5P8Z6-F1
#
_entry.id   AF-A0ABD5P8Z6-F1
#
_cell.length_a   1.000
_cell.length_b   1.000
_cell.length_c   1.000
_cell.angle_alpha   90.00
_cell.angle_beta   90.00
_cell.angle_gamma   90.00
#
_symmetry.space_group_name_H-M   'P 1'
#
loop_
_entity.id
_entity.type
_entity.pdbx_description
1 polymer ?
#
loop_
_entity_poly.entity_id
_entity_poly.type
_entity_poly.pdbx_seq_one_letter_code
_entity_poly.pdbx_strand_id
1 'polypeptide(L)' 'MSVLGATLPVLQAGVLNTPLGQLLAALVALALVLLVGRLFLRMAWRVVTIGIVLVAAALAVSMLGIGF' A
#
# COMPACT_ATOMS: atom_id res chain seq x y z
N MET A 1 -22.25 -4.47 -31.60
CA MET A 1 -22.68 -3.42 -30.66
C MET A 1 -21.58 -3.19 -29.61
N SER A 2 -20.46 -2.55 -29.96
CA SER A 2 -19.33 -2.30 -29.04
C SER A 2 -18.86 -0.84 -28.99
N VAL A 3 -19.51 0.06 -29.72
CA VAL A 3 -19.15 1.50 -29.76
C VAL A 3 -19.28 2.15 -28.37
N LEU A 4 -20.24 1.71 -27.55
CA LEU A 4 -20.43 2.17 -26.16
C LEU A 4 -19.23 1.88 -25.25
N GLY A 5 -18.52 0.78 -25.46
CA GLY A 5 -17.35 0.40 -24.66
C GLY A 5 -16.14 1.30 -24.92
N ALA A 6 -16.00 1.80 -26.15
CA ALA A 6 -14.91 2.67 -26.55
C ALA A 6 -15.12 4.15 -26.15
N THR A 7 -16.37 4.58 -25.97
CA THR A 7 -16.70 5.96 -25.57
C THR A 7 -16.60 6.22 -24.06
N LEU A 8 -16.68 5.18 -23.23
CA LEU A 8 -16.53 5.27 -21.76
C LEU A 8 -15.19 5.89 -21.32
N PRO A 9 -14.02 5.43 -21.79
CA PRO A 9 -12.74 6.03 -21.39
C PRO A 9 -12.58 7.48 -21.86
N VAL A 10 -13.19 7.86 -22.99
CA VAL A 10 -13.16 9.24 -23.52
C VAL A 10 -13.98 10.20 -22.65
N LEU A 11 -15.19 9.78 -22.23
CA LEU A 11 -15.99 10.56 -21.28
C LEU A 11 -15.32 10.68 -19.91
N GLN A 12 -14.71 9.60 -19.43
CA GLN A 12 -14.01 9.60 -18.16
C GLN A 12 -12.75 10.48 -18.19
N ALA A 13 -12.00 10.47 -19.29
CA ALA A 13 -10.87 11.37 -19.51
C ALA A 13 -11.31 12.85 -19.61
N GLY A 14 -12.44 13.13 -20.26
CA GLY A 14 -13.03 14.47 -20.30
C GLY A 14 -13.48 14.97 -18.94
N VAL A 15 -14.09 14.11 -18.11
CA VAL A 15 -14.53 14.42 -16.74
C VAL A 15 -13.34 14.67 -15.82
N LEU A 16 -12.26 13.89 -15.93
CA LEU A 16 -11.03 14.08 -15.14
C LEU A 16 -10.28 15.38 -15.50
N ASN A 17 -10.49 15.92 -16.70
CA ASN A 17 -9.88 17.18 -17.15
C ASN A 17 -10.68 18.43 -16.75
N THR A 18 -11.82 18.26 -16.07
CA THR A 18 -12.55 19.36 -15.45
C THR A 18 -11.92 19.73 -14.10
N PRO A 19 -12.05 20.99 -13.62
CA PRO A 19 -11.53 21.39 -12.31
C PRO A 19 -12.08 20.55 -11.15
N LEU A 20 -13.32 20.03 -11.27
CA LEU A 20 -13.90 19.10 -10.30
C LEU A 20 -13.26 17.71 -10.38
N GLY A 21 -12.93 17.22 -11.58
CA GLY A 21 -12.22 15.96 -11.79
C GLY A 21 -10.82 15.95 -11.18
N GLN A 22 -10.10 17.09 -11.25
CA GLN A 22 -8.80 17.24 -10.61
C GLN A 22 -8.90 17.23 -9.08
N LEU A 23 -9.91 17.88 -8.49
CA LEU A 23 -10.17 17.82 -7.04
C LEU A 23 -10.44 16.38 -6.57
N LEU A 24 -11.27 15.64 -7.30
CA LEU A 24 -11.53 14.22 -7.01
C LEU A 24 -10.26 13.37 -7.15
N ALA A 25 -9.49 13.57 -8.22
CA ALA A 25 -8.22 12.87 -8.42
C ALA A 25 -7.21 13.19 -7.31
N ALA A 26 -7.15 14.44 -6.84
CA ALA A 26 -6.30 14.84 -5.73
C ALA A 26 -6.72 14.16 -4.41
N LEU A 27 -8.03 14.08 -4.12
CA LEU A 27 -8.52 13.32 -2.96
C LEU A 27 -8.13 11.84 -3.03
N VAL A 28 -8.30 11.20 -4.19
CA VAL A 28 -7.93 9.79 -4.40
C VAL A 28 -6.42 9.59 -4.28
N ALA A 29 -5.62 10.48 -4.87
CA ALA A 29 -4.17 10.44 -4.76
C ALA A 29 -3.72 10.58 -3.29
N LEU A 30 -4.30 11.50 -2.54
CA LEU A 30 -4.03 11.66 -1.12
C LEU A 30 -4.44 10.40 -0.34
N ALA A 31 -5.61 9.82 -0.63
CA ALA A 31 -6.06 8.58 -0.02
C ALA A 31 -5.10 7.41 -0.31
N LEU A 32 -4.57 7.31 -1.53
CA LEU A 32 -3.56 6.32 -1.90
C LEU A 32 -2.24 6.54 -1.16
N VAL A 33 -1.77 7.78 -1.07
CA VAL A 33 -0.54 8.12 -0.31
C VAL A 33 -0.72 7.78 1.18
N LEU A 34 -1.85 8.16 1.77
CA LEU A 34 -2.17 7.76 3.15
C LEU A 34 -2.30 6.26 3.28
N LEU A 35 -2.89 5.56 2.30
CA LEU A 35 -2.99 4.10 2.34
C LEU A 35 -1.61 3.47 2.35
N VAL A 36 -0.69 3.93 1.51
CA VAL A 36 0.71 3.45 1.47
C VAL A 36 1.44 3.79 2.77
N GLY A 37 1.38 5.05 3.23
CA GLY A 37 2.04 5.48 4.47
C GLY A 37 1.48 4.81 5.72
N ARG A 38 0.16 4.61 5.78
CA ARG A 38 -0.54 3.90 6.86
C ARG A 38 -0.21 2.42 6.86
N LEU A 39 -0.12 1.83 5.67
CA LEU A 39 0.27 0.43 5.52
C LEU A 39 1.70 0.26 6.00
N PHE A 40 2.62 1.15 5.61
CA PHE A 40 4.00 1.12 6.10
C PHE A 40 4.09 1.28 7.61
N LEU A 41 3.29 2.14 8.23
CA LEU A 41 3.26 2.24 9.70
C LEU A 41 2.79 0.94 10.36
N ARG A 42 1.78 0.27 9.81
CA ARG A 42 1.32 -1.05 10.29
C ARG A 42 2.30 -2.18 9.95
N MET A 43 3.00 -2.07 8.84
CA MET A 43 3.91 -3.11 8.34
C MET A 43 5.29 -3.00 8.97
N ALA A 44 5.78 -1.78 9.23
CA ALA A 44 7.00 -1.54 10.00
C ALA A 44 6.89 -2.19 11.37
N TRP A 45 5.75 -2.07 12.04
CA TRP A 45 5.56 -2.74 13.32
C TRP A 45 5.63 -4.27 13.21
N ARG A 46 5.02 -4.86 12.18
CA ARG A 46 5.12 -6.31 11.94
C ARG A 46 6.51 -6.77 11.53
N VAL A 47 7.18 -6.06 10.61
CA VAL A 47 8.53 -6.39 10.14
C VAL A 47 9.55 -6.25 11.27
N VAL A 48 9.42 -5.19 12.08
CA VAL A 48 10.27 -4.97 13.26
C VAL A 48 10.02 -6.05 14.32
N THR A 49 8.76 -6.39 14.64
CA THR A 49 8.49 -7.48 15.59
C THR A 49 8.95 -8.82 15.06
N ILE A 50 8.76 -9.15 13.78
CA ILE A 50 9.26 -10.38 13.17
C ILE A 50 10.79 -10.44 13.23
N GLY A 51 11.49 -9.33 12.95
CA GLY A 51 12.95 -9.24 13.07
C GLY A 51 13.42 -9.44 14.52
N ILE A 52 12.80 -8.76 15.47
CA ILE A 52 13.10 -8.91 16.90
C ILE A 52 12.82 -10.34 17.37
N VAL A 53 11.69 -10.93 16.99
CA VAL A 53 11.30 -12.29 17.35
C VAL A 53 12.29 -13.30 16.75
N LEU A 54 12.72 -13.14 15.50
CA LEU A 54 13.73 -13.99 14.87
C LEU A 54 15.07 -13.90 15.59
N VAL A 55 15.53 -12.69 15.93
CA VAL A 55 16.77 -12.50 16.69
C VAL A 55 16.66 -13.09 18.09
N ALA A 56 15.56 -12.85 18.80
CA ALA A 56 15.32 -13.39 20.12
C ALA A 56 15.24 -14.92 20.11
N ALA A 57 14.59 -15.51 19.11
CA ALA A 57 14.54 -16.95 18.92
C ALA A 57 15.91 -17.53 18.60
N ALA A 58 16.66 -16.93 17.66
CA ALA A 58 18.02 -17.35 17.34
C ALA A 58 18.96 -17.25 18.55
N LEU A 59 18.83 -16.19 19.34
CA LEU A 59 19.60 -16.00 20.57
C LEU A 59 19.21 -17.03 21.64
N ALA A 60 17.91 -17.32 21.81
CA ALA A 60 17.42 -18.33 22.74
C ALA A 60 17.91 -19.73 22.36
N VAL A 61 17.89 -20.08 21.06
CA VAL A 61 18.44 -21.33 20.52
C VAL A 61 19.96 -21.42 20.78
N SER A 62 20.70 -20.34 20.53
CA SER A 62 22.14 -20.24 20.82
C SER A 62 22.45 -20.41 22.32
N MET A 63 21.66 -19.77 23.20
CA MET A 63 21.80 -19.88 24.65
C MET A 63 21.41 -21.26 25.19
N LEU A 64 20.46 -21.95 24.55
CA LEU A 64 20.08 -23.33 24.88
C LEU A 64 21.12 -24.37 24.47
N GLY A 65 22.26 -23.95 23.89
CA GLY A 65 23.33 -24.85 23.46
C GLY A 65 22.95 -25.70 22.25
N ILE A 66 21.85 -25.38 21.58
CA ILE A 66 21.47 -25.96 20.29
C ILE A 66 22.27 -25.19 19.24
N GLY A 67 23.58 -25.42 19.24
CA GLY A 67 24.45 -24.96 18.17
C GLY A 67 24.03 -25.62 16.87
N PHE A 68 23.87 -24.82 15.83
CA PHE A 68 23.86 -25.28 14.44
C PHE A 68 25.18 -25.97 14.11
#